data_AF-X1EHY0-F1
#
_entry.id   AF-X1EHY0-F1
#
_cell.length_a   1.000
_cell.length_b   1.000
_cell.length_c   1.000
_cell.angle_alpha   90.00
_cell.angle_beta   90.00
_cell.angle_gamma   90.00
#
_symmetry.space_group_name_H-M   'P 1'
#
loop_
_entity.id
_entity.type
_entity.pdbx_description
1 polymer ?
#
loop_
_entity_poly.entity_id
_entity_poly.type
_entity_poly.pdbx_seq_one_letter_code
_entity_poly.pdbx_strand_id
1 'polypeptide(L)'
;MTVYDHFMFPVRYHGFLFVGDWAQGRILDVRLKRQGASYTSEVHVFLEGNPLNVTDMEVGPDGMLYFCTGGRGTDGGVYRVGWTGRVPPQIQDLGTGIDVALRQPQFQTAWARQQIALVKEELGEQWEDELLAIVLDSTADAAVRARAIDLLQLYGPQPTAELLVELSRDRDRRIRIKTAYFLGLHPDDPASRDRLVELLNDPNIVVKRIACESLTRIGSDKLPTETLVNLLGHGDR
;
A
#
# COMPACT_ATOMS: atom_id res chain seq x y z
N MET A 1 -0.79 -5.71 -14.59
CA MET A 1 0.40 -5.63 -13.70
C MET A 1 -0.06 -5.91 -12.29
N THR A 2 0.78 -6.47 -11.43
CA THR A 2 0.41 -6.75 -10.03
C THR A 2 1.61 -6.58 -9.11
N VAL A 3 1.39 -6.12 -7.88
CA VAL A 3 2.44 -6.01 -6.85
C VAL A 3 2.41 -7.27 -5.99
N TYR A 4 3.59 -7.80 -5.67
CA TYR A 4 3.77 -8.97 -4.83
C TYR A 4 3.99 -8.60 -3.36
N ASP A 5 2.90 -8.42 -2.63
CA ASP A 5 2.79 -8.28 -1.18
C ASP A 5 2.32 -9.61 -0.55
N HIS A 6 3.01 -10.70 -0.85
CA HIS A 6 2.76 -12.02 -0.25
C HIS A 6 4.07 -12.66 0.20
N PHE A 7 4.02 -13.61 1.13
CA PHE A 7 5.19 -14.29 1.67
C PHE A 7 5.53 -15.63 0.99
N MET A 8 4.81 -16.05 -0.06
CA MET A 8 4.96 -17.41 -0.60
C MET A 8 6.12 -17.56 -1.56
N PHE A 9 6.40 -16.57 -2.41
CA PHE A 9 7.59 -16.55 -3.25
C PHE A 9 8.84 -16.26 -2.40
N PRO A 10 10.04 -16.57 -2.91
CA PRO A 10 11.30 -16.19 -2.27
C PRO A 10 11.34 -14.71 -1.91
N VAL A 11 11.98 -14.38 -0.78
CA VAL A 11 12.11 -13.01 -0.24
C VAL A 11 12.58 -11.99 -1.28
N ARG A 12 13.38 -12.43 -2.27
CA ARG A 12 13.81 -11.56 -3.36
C ARG A 12 12.68 -10.97 -4.20
N TYR A 13 11.46 -11.50 -4.16
CA TYR A 13 10.30 -10.99 -4.90
C TYR A 13 9.33 -10.19 -4.03
N HIS A 14 9.54 -10.10 -2.72
CA HIS A 14 8.65 -9.36 -1.83
C HIS A 14 8.74 -7.86 -2.15
N GLY A 15 7.59 -7.25 -2.45
CA GLY A 15 7.47 -5.86 -2.89
C GLY A 15 7.79 -5.61 -4.37
N PHE A 16 7.95 -6.66 -5.19
CA PHE A 16 8.20 -6.49 -6.62
C PHE A 16 6.91 -6.20 -7.39
N LEU A 17 7.05 -5.44 -8.47
CA LEU A 17 5.99 -5.22 -9.45
C LEU A 17 6.19 -6.19 -10.62
N PHE A 18 5.17 -7.01 -10.88
CA PHE A 18 5.10 -7.85 -12.09
C PHE A 18 4.35 -7.11 -13.19
N VAL A 19 4.95 -7.01 -14.37
CA VAL A 19 4.40 -6.29 -15.52
C VAL A 19 4.31 -7.22 -16.72
N GLY A 20 3.12 -7.33 -17.32
CA GLY A 20 2.92 -8.08 -18.54
C GLY A 20 3.31 -7.24 -19.75
N ASP A 21 4.13 -7.80 -20.63
CA ASP A 21 4.43 -7.29 -21.97
C ASP A 21 3.75 -8.20 -23.00
N TRP A 22 2.56 -7.76 -23.42
CA TRP A 22 1.76 -8.47 -24.43
C TRP A 22 2.49 -8.60 -25.77
N ALA A 23 3.26 -7.57 -26.17
CA ALA A 23 3.87 -7.49 -27.49
C ALA A 23 5.11 -8.38 -27.62
N GLN A 24 5.92 -8.47 -26.56
CA GLN A 24 7.12 -9.30 -26.53
C GLN A 24 6.88 -10.70 -25.95
N GLY A 25 5.69 -10.96 -25.41
CA GLY A 25 5.37 -12.26 -24.83
C GLY A 25 6.10 -12.51 -23.51
N ARG A 26 6.11 -11.53 -22.60
CA ARG A 26 6.91 -11.60 -21.37
C ARG A 26 6.13 -11.15 -20.14
N ILE A 27 6.55 -11.66 -18.99
CA ILE A 27 6.32 -11.06 -17.69
C ILE A 27 7.67 -10.53 -17.22
N LEU A 28 7.71 -9.25 -16.88
CA LEU A 28 8.86 -8.59 -16.28
C LEU A 28 8.68 -8.55 -14.77
N ASP A 29 9.77 -8.78 -14.04
CA ASP A 29 9.85 -8.39 -12.63
C ASP A 29 10.56 -7.03 -12.52
N VAL A 30 10.00 -6.15 -11.71
CA VAL A 30 10.47 -4.77 -11.55
C VAL A 30 10.73 -4.52 -10.08
N ARG A 31 12.00 -4.39 -9.73
CA ARG A 31 12.43 -4.03 -8.38
C ARG A 31 12.52 -2.52 -8.26
N LEU A 32 11.66 -1.93 -7.43
CA LEU A 32 11.73 -0.52 -7.12
C LEU A 32 12.74 -0.24 -6.02
N LYS A 33 13.69 0.66 -6.27
CA LYS A 33 14.64 1.17 -5.28
C LYS A 33 14.41 2.66 -5.08
N ARG A 34 14.08 3.02 -3.84
CA ARG A 34 13.79 4.39 -3.44
C ARG A 34 14.97 5.33 -3.73
N GLN A 35 14.70 6.45 -4.38
CA GLN A 35 15.66 7.53 -4.62
C GLN A 35 14.95 8.87 -4.39
N GLY A 36 15.31 9.58 -3.31
CA GLY A 36 14.65 10.84 -2.95
C GLY A 36 13.15 10.65 -2.65
N ALA A 37 12.27 11.35 -3.34
CA ALA A 37 10.81 11.26 -3.29
C ALA A 37 10.25 10.30 -4.36
N SER A 38 11.12 9.73 -5.18
CA SER A 38 10.81 8.87 -6.33
C SER A 38 11.47 7.47 -6.19
N TYR A 39 11.49 6.72 -7.29
CA TYR A 39 12.06 5.39 -7.38
C TYR A 39 12.89 5.25 -8.66
N THR A 40 13.97 4.50 -8.55
CA THR A 40 14.67 3.86 -9.68
C THR A 40 14.19 2.41 -9.79
N SER A 41 14.39 1.78 -10.94
CA SER A 41 14.01 0.39 -11.14
C SER A 41 15.13 -0.46 -11.75
N GLU A 42 15.21 -1.70 -11.28
CA GLU A 42 15.89 -2.80 -11.97
C GLU A 42 14.81 -3.68 -12.58
N VAL A 43 14.95 -4.01 -13.87
CA VAL A 43 13.95 -4.77 -14.63
C VAL A 43 14.60 -6.04 -15.16
N HIS A 44 13.98 -7.19 -14.90
CA HIS A 44 14.40 -8.47 -15.45
C HIS A 44 13.23 -9.20 -16.10
N VAL A 45 13.56 -10.10 -17.04
CA VAL A 45 12.56 -11.03 -17.58
C VAL A 45 12.32 -12.12 -16.53
N PHE A 46 11.10 -12.17 -16.01
CA PHE A 46 10.67 -13.17 -15.05
C PHE A 46 10.24 -14.47 -15.74
N LEU A 47 9.47 -14.33 -16.82
CA LEU A 47 8.90 -15.42 -17.60
C LEU A 47 8.72 -14.94 -19.04
N GLU A 48 9.02 -15.79 -20.01
CA GLU A 48 8.82 -15.50 -21.43
C GLU A 48 8.30 -16.72 -22.19
N GLY A 49 7.61 -16.51 -23.31
CA GLY A 49 7.17 -17.59 -24.18
C GLY A 49 6.86 -17.12 -25.60
N ASN A 50 6.75 -18.08 -26.52
CA ASN A 50 6.62 -17.84 -27.96
C ASN A 50 5.38 -18.55 -28.53
N PRO A 51 4.20 -17.90 -28.57
CA PRO A 51 3.85 -16.61 -27.96
C PRO A 51 3.40 -16.74 -26.50
N LEU A 52 3.54 -15.67 -25.73
CA LEU A 52 2.99 -15.54 -24.37
C LEU A 52 2.35 -14.16 -24.19
N ASN A 53 1.31 -13.91 -24.95
CA ASN A 53 0.58 -12.64 -25.02
C ASN A 53 -0.24 -12.37 -23.76
N VAL A 54 0.45 -12.01 -22.67
CA VAL A 54 -0.12 -11.74 -21.35
C VAL A 54 -1.10 -10.57 -21.41
N THR A 55 -2.34 -10.81 -21.00
CA THR A 55 -3.41 -9.80 -20.98
C THR A 55 -3.73 -9.32 -19.57
N ASP A 56 -3.61 -10.18 -18.56
CA ASP A 56 -3.80 -9.80 -17.15
C ASP A 56 -3.04 -10.75 -16.20
N MET A 57 -2.84 -10.31 -14.96
CA MET A 57 -2.19 -11.10 -13.90
C MET A 57 -2.60 -10.66 -12.49
N GLU A 58 -2.67 -11.62 -11.56
CA GLU A 58 -2.94 -11.37 -10.15
C GLU A 58 -2.29 -12.43 -9.25
N VAL A 59 -2.02 -12.06 -8.00
CA VAL A 59 -1.54 -13.01 -6.98
C VAL A 59 -2.74 -13.65 -6.28
N GLY A 60 -2.80 -14.98 -6.32
CA GLY A 60 -3.89 -15.75 -5.70
C GLY A 60 -3.78 -15.84 -4.18
N PRO A 61 -4.81 -16.38 -3.50
CA PRO A 61 -4.80 -16.64 -2.05
C PRO A 61 -3.72 -17.64 -1.61
N ASP A 62 -3.25 -18.47 -2.54
CA ASP A 62 -2.13 -19.40 -2.34
C ASP A 62 -0.76 -18.72 -2.51
N GLY A 63 -0.73 -17.41 -2.76
CA GLY A 63 0.45 -16.59 -2.98
C GLY A 63 1.17 -16.84 -4.30
N MET A 64 0.53 -17.55 -5.24
CA MET A 64 1.09 -17.84 -6.56
C MET A 64 0.65 -16.78 -7.58
N LEU A 65 1.43 -16.61 -8.64
CA LEU A 65 1.10 -15.66 -9.71
C LEU A 65 0.24 -16.35 -10.76
N TYR A 66 -0.99 -15.87 -10.94
CA TYR A 66 -1.90 -16.29 -12.00
C TYR A 66 -1.86 -15.24 -13.11
N PHE A 67 -1.89 -15.69 -14.36
CA PHE A 67 -1.98 -14.80 -15.50
C PHE A 67 -2.79 -15.42 -16.64
N CYS A 68 -3.40 -14.58 -17.45
CA CYS A 68 -4.09 -15.01 -18.66
C CYS A 68 -3.37 -14.52 -19.91
N THR A 69 -3.51 -15.27 -20.99
CA THR A 69 -3.04 -14.90 -22.32
C THR A 69 -4.20 -14.80 -23.30
N GLY A 70 -4.04 -14.04 -24.37
CA GLY A 70 -5.00 -13.98 -25.47
C GLY A 70 -5.05 -12.64 -26.19
N GLY A 71 -6.15 -12.44 -26.93
CA GLY A 71 -6.42 -11.23 -27.69
C GLY A 71 -6.05 -11.33 -29.17
N ARG A 72 -6.64 -10.45 -29.99
CA ARG A 72 -6.44 -10.40 -31.45
C ARG A 72 -6.64 -11.75 -32.18
N GLY A 73 -7.58 -12.57 -31.71
CA GLY A 73 -7.92 -13.85 -32.32
C GLY A 73 -6.88 -14.97 -32.11
N THR A 74 -5.91 -14.78 -31.22
CA THR A 74 -5.02 -15.86 -30.79
C THR A 74 -5.73 -16.77 -29.78
N ASP A 75 -5.22 -18.00 -29.63
CA ASP A 75 -5.58 -18.85 -28.50
C ASP A 75 -5.25 -18.15 -27.17
N GLY A 76 -6.09 -18.42 -26.17
CA GLY A 76 -5.95 -17.90 -24.82
C GLY A 76 -5.87 -19.02 -23.80
N GLY A 77 -5.34 -18.70 -22.63
CA GLY A 77 -5.21 -19.66 -21.53
C GLY A 77 -5.06 -18.95 -20.20
N VAL A 78 -5.28 -19.71 -19.12
CA VAL A 78 -5.01 -19.28 -17.75
C VAL A 78 -3.87 -20.14 -17.21
N TYR A 79 -2.85 -19.49 -16.68
CA TYR A 79 -1.61 -20.11 -16.24
C TYR A 79 -1.35 -19.73 -14.79
N ARG A 80 -0.58 -20.59 -14.10
CA ARG A 80 -0.11 -20.38 -12.73
C ARG A 80 1.39 -20.58 -12.66
N VAL A 81 2.11 -19.57 -12.14
CA VAL A 81 3.52 -19.68 -11.77
C VAL A 81 3.60 -19.98 -10.29
N GLY A 82 4.03 -21.20 -9.97
CA GLY A 82 4.18 -21.67 -8.59
C GLY A 82 5.63 -21.70 -8.12
N TRP A 83 5.87 -21.42 -6.85
CA TRP A 83 7.15 -21.74 -6.20
C TRP A 83 7.04 -23.04 -5.40
N THR A 84 7.99 -23.95 -5.60
CA THR A 84 8.00 -25.29 -4.98
C THR A 84 8.90 -25.37 -3.74
N GLY A 85 9.46 -24.24 -3.30
CA GLY A 85 10.23 -24.18 -2.07
C GLY A 85 9.36 -24.21 -0.81
N ARG A 86 10.01 -24.15 0.34
CA ARG A 86 9.35 -24.24 1.65
C ARG A 86 9.32 -22.89 2.35
N VAL A 87 8.11 -22.45 2.71
CA VAL A 87 7.89 -21.34 3.63
C VAL A 87 7.83 -21.89 5.06
N PRO A 88 8.58 -21.33 6.03
CA PRO A 88 8.47 -21.73 7.43
C PRO A 88 7.03 -21.59 7.95
N PRO A 89 6.50 -22.56 8.74
CA PRO A 89 5.13 -22.49 9.25
C PRO A 89 4.81 -21.21 10.01
N GLN A 90 5.80 -20.65 10.73
CA GLN A 90 5.66 -19.42 11.51
C GLN A 90 5.36 -18.18 10.64
N ILE A 91 5.77 -18.19 9.38
CA ILE A 91 5.48 -17.10 8.43
C ILE A 91 4.07 -17.23 7.86
N GLN A 92 3.55 -18.46 7.76
CA GLN A 92 2.19 -18.72 7.28
C GLN A 92 1.13 -18.51 8.38
N ASP A 93 1.57 -18.51 9.64
CA ASP A 93 0.71 -18.26 10.79
C ASP A 93 0.38 -16.77 10.90
N LEU A 94 -0.85 -16.42 10.53
CA LEU A 94 -1.38 -15.07 10.63
C LEU A 94 -1.82 -14.70 12.06
N GLY A 95 -1.71 -15.62 13.02
CA GLY A 95 -2.19 -15.42 14.38
C GLY A 95 -3.70 -15.61 14.51
N THR A 96 -4.30 -14.91 15.47
CA THR A 96 -5.72 -15.04 15.84
C THR A 96 -6.35 -13.67 16.07
N GLY A 97 -7.67 -13.54 15.93
CA GLY A 97 -8.35 -12.27 16.13
C GLY A 97 -7.83 -11.19 15.18
N ILE A 98 -7.54 -10.00 15.71
CA ILE A 98 -7.12 -8.85 14.88
C ILE A 98 -5.81 -9.08 14.11
N ASP A 99 -4.91 -9.94 14.63
CA ASP A 99 -3.66 -10.28 13.95
C ASP A 99 -3.91 -10.84 12.55
N VAL A 100 -4.98 -11.62 12.37
CA VAL A 100 -5.34 -12.19 11.06
C VAL A 100 -5.59 -11.09 10.05
N ALA A 101 -6.33 -10.03 10.42
CA ALA A 101 -6.60 -8.89 9.54
C ALA A 101 -5.34 -8.05 9.28
N LEU A 102 -4.51 -7.84 10.29
CA LEU A 102 -3.28 -7.04 10.17
C LEU A 102 -2.22 -7.73 9.31
N ARG A 103 -2.13 -9.05 9.38
CA ARG A 103 -1.11 -9.85 8.68
C ARG A 103 -1.58 -10.38 7.34
N GLN A 104 -2.81 -10.09 6.91
CA GLN A 104 -3.28 -10.53 5.59
C GLN A 104 -2.34 -10.03 4.48
N PRO A 105 -1.78 -10.93 3.64
CA PRO A 105 -1.04 -10.54 2.47
C PRO A 105 -1.99 -10.05 1.37
N GLN A 106 -1.42 -9.40 0.35
CA GLN A 106 -2.16 -8.91 -0.81
C GLN A 106 -3.39 -8.09 -0.41
N PHE A 107 -3.26 -7.26 0.62
CA PHE A 107 -4.37 -6.57 1.30
C PHE A 107 -5.37 -5.82 0.39
N GLN A 108 -4.93 -5.43 -0.81
CA GLN A 108 -5.75 -4.73 -1.81
C GLN A 108 -6.52 -5.67 -2.76
N THR A 109 -6.40 -6.99 -2.65
CA THR A 109 -7.12 -7.96 -3.50
C THR A 109 -8.50 -8.27 -2.94
N ALA A 110 -9.41 -8.73 -3.81
CA ALA A 110 -10.78 -9.03 -3.41
C ALA A 110 -10.86 -10.13 -2.34
N TRP A 111 -10.03 -11.15 -2.44
CA TRP A 111 -10.02 -12.26 -1.49
C TRP A 111 -9.48 -11.84 -0.13
N ALA A 112 -8.41 -11.02 -0.07
CA ALA A 112 -7.88 -10.52 1.19
C ALA A 112 -8.91 -9.61 1.86
N ARG A 113 -9.60 -8.78 1.08
CA ARG A 113 -10.67 -7.92 1.61
C ARG A 113 -11.82 -8.71 2.23
N GLN A 114 -12.21 -9.83 1.62
CA GLN A 114 -13.23 -10.71 2.16
C GLN A 114 -12.78 -11.34 3.48
N GLN A 115 -11.53 -11.79 3.58
CA GLN A 115 -11.02 -12.37 4.83
C GLN A 115 -11.00 -11.34 5.97
N ILE A 116 -10.58 -10.11 5.69
CA ILE A 116 -10.60 -9.02 6.68
C ILE A 116 -12.04 -8.71 7.12
N ALA A 117 -13.00 -8.71 6.20
CA ALA A 117 -14.40 -8.48 6.53
C ALA A 117 -14.96 -9.55 7.48
N LEU A 118 -14.57 -10.83 7.29
CA LEU A 118 -14.95 -11.92 8.20
C LEU A 118 -14.35 -11.74 9.59
N VAL A 119 -13.07 -11.35 9.69
CA VAL A 119 -12.43 -11.05 10.99
C VAL A 119 -13.15 -9.90 11.69
N LYS A 120 -13.52 -8.85 10.95
CA LYS A 120 -14.31 -7.75 11.51
C LYS A 120 -15.67 -8.20 12.03
N GLU A 121 -16.38 -9.03 11.26
CA GLU A 121 -17.68 -9.58 11.69
C GLU A 121 -17.54 -10.43 12.96
N GLU A 122 -16.49 -11.25 13.05
CA GLU A 122 -16.21 -12.09 14.23
C GLU A 122 -15.88 -11.26 15.47
N LEU A 123 -15.06 -10.21 15.33
CA LEU A 123 -14.68 -9.34 16.45
C LEU A 123 -15.82 -8.42 16.91
N GLY A 124 -16.75 -8.06 16.01
CA GLY A 124 -17.89 -7.21 16.33
C GLY A 124 -17.48 -5.88 16.96
N GLU A 125 -17.95 -5.62 18.18
CA GLU A 125 -17.68 -4.38 18.93
C GLU A 125 -16.19 -4.22 19.30
N GLN A 126 -15.41 -5.31 19.37
CA GLN A 126 -13.99 -5.27 19.74
C GLN A 126 -13.10 -4.73 18.61
N TRP A 127 -13.60 -4.71 17.37
CA TRP A 127 -12.82 -4.32 16.18
C TRP A 127 -12.19 -2.93 16.31
N GLU A 128 -12.97 -1.94 16.76
CA GLU A 128 -12.50 -0.57 16.89
C GLU A 128 -11.48 -0.45 18.03
N ASP A 129 -11.81 -0.95 19.22
CA ASP A 129 -10.97 -0.83 20.41
C ASP A 129 -9.61 -1.51 20.21
N GLU A 130 -9.57 -2.70 19.60
CA GLU A 130 -8.33 -3.40 19.30
C GLU A 130 -7.46 -2.64 18.29
N LEU A 131 -8.06 -2.10 17.22
CA LEU A 131 -7.32 -1.30 16.25
C LEU A 131 -6.79 0.00 16.87
N LEU A 132 -7.60 0.70 17.67
CA LEU A 132 -7.18 1.93 18.34
C LEU A 132 -6.05 1.67 19.34
N ALA A 133 -6.12 0.58 20.12
CA ALA A 133 -5.05 0.18 21.02
C ALA A 133 -3.71 0.02 20.26
N ILE A 134 -3.75 -0.60 19.09
CA ILE A 134 -2.56 -0.79 18.23
C ILE A 134 -2.08 0.54 17.64
N VAL A 135 -2.99 1.36 17.09
CA VAL A 135 -2.66 2.65 16.48
C VAL A 135 -1.96 3.58 17.48
N LEU A 136 -2.45 3.61 18.73
CA LEU A 136 -1.98 4.48 19.80
C LEU A 136 -0.73 3.93 20.53
N ASP A 137 -0.41 2.64 20.40
CA ASP A 137 0.80 2.06 20.98
C ASP A 137 2.06 2.52 20.23
N SER A 138 2.67 3.61 20.71
CA SER A 138 3.91 4.14 20.16
C SER A 138 5.12 3.18 20.23
N THR A 139 5.02 2.07 20.98
CA THR A 139 6.07 1.04 21.09
C THR A 139 5.93 -0.08 20.06
N ALA A 140 4.76 -0.25 19.45
CA ALA A 140 4.52 -1.22 18.39
C ALA A 140 5.26 -0.86 17.08
N ASP A 141 5.49 -1.88 16.23
CA ASP A 141 6.10 -1.65 14.92
C ASP A 141 5.22 -0.73 14.06
N ALA A 142 5.84 0.29 13.46
CA ALA A 142 5.06 1.29 12.74
C ALA A 142 4.45 0.78 11.42
N ALA A 143 4.89 -0.36 10.86
CA ALA A 143 4.17 -0.96 9.72
C ALA A 143 2.86 -1.60 10.19
N VAL A 144 2.85 -2.27 11.35
CA VAL A 144 1.63 -2.82 11.96
C VAL A 144 0.66 -1.69 12.31
N ARG A 145 1.16 -0.62 12.94
CA ARG A 145 0.34 0.57 13.24
C ARG A 145 -0.23 1.23 11.98
N ALA A 146 0.60 1.39 10.93
CA ALA A 146 0.12 1.95 9.66
C ALA A 146 -0.96 1.07 9.01
N ARG A 147 -0.84 -0.26 9.13
CA ARG A 147 -1.85 -1.22 8.68
C ARG A 147 -3.15 -1.09 9.48
N ALA A 148 -3.07 -0.88 10.79
CA ALA A 148 -4.24 -0.64 11.62
C ALA A 148 -5.01 0.64 11.22
N ILE A 149 -4.29 1.72 10.87
CA ILE A 149 -4.91 2.94 10.33
C ILE A 149 -5.60 2.66 8.98
N ASP A 150 -4.96 1.86 8.09
CA ASP A 150 -5.60 1.44 6.83
C ASP A 150 -6.91 0.65 7.09
N LEU A 151 -6.92 -0.23 8.08
CA LEU A 151 -8.09 -1.01 8.46
C LEU A 151 -9.23 -0.14 8.99
N LEU A 152 -8.94 0.82 9.87
CA LEU A 152 -9.92 1.82 10.31
C LEU A 152 -10.53 2.57 9.12
N GLN A 153 -9.69 3.05 8.19
CA GLN A 153 -10.16 3.81 7.04
C GLN A 153 -11.05 2.99 6.10
N LEU A 154 -10.68 1.74 5.82
CA LEU A 154 -11.35 0.90 4.81
C LEU A 154 -12.58 0.17 5.35
N TYR A 155 -12.54 -0.26 6.61
CA TYR A 155 -13.57 -1.10 7.20
C TYR A 155 -14.38 -0.38 8.27
N GLY A 156 -13.87 0.72 8.80
CA GLY A 156 -14.56 1.54 9.77
C GLY A 156 -14.36 1.09 11.23
N PRO A 157 -14.63 1.99 12.19
CA PRO A 157 -14.95 3.39 11.93
C PRO A 157 -13.74 4.15 11.37
N GLN A 158 -14.02 5.12 10.51
CA GLN A 158 -12.97 5.89 9.86
C GLN A 158 -12.23 6.72 10.92
N PRO A 159 -10.89 6.83 10.83
CA PRO A 159 -10.12 7.62 11.78
C PRO A 159 -10.58 9.09 11.71
N THR A 160 -10.78 9.71 12.87
CA THR A 160 -11.21 11.12 12.91
C THR A 160 -10.07 12.06 12.52
N ALA A 161 -10.41 13.27 12.10
CA ALA A 161 -9.43 14.31 11.80
C ALA A 161 -8.52 14.59 13.01
N GLU A 162 -9.08 14.61 14.23
CA GLU A 162 -8.34 14.83 15.48
C GLU A 162 -7.28 13.74 15.70
N LEU A 163 -7.67 12.47 15.56
CA LEU A 163 -6.75 11.34 15.69
C LEU A 163 -5.63 11.41 14.64
N LEU A 164 -5.97 11.69 13.38
CA LEU A 164 -4.99 11.81 12.30
C LEU A 164 -4.04 12.99 12.52
N VAL A 165 -4.53 14.12 13.03
CA VAL A 165 -3.72 15.28 13.41
C VAL A 165 -2.74 14.90 14.52
N GLU A 166 -3.18 14.18 15.55
CA GLU A 166 -2.30 13.67 16.61
C GLU A 166 -1.20 12.76 16.05
N LEU A 167 -1.58 11.70 15.33
CA LEU A 167 -0.67 10.70 14.78
C LEU A 167 0.30 11.29 13.75
N SER A 168 -0.06 12.39 13.07
CA SER A 168 0.85 13.07 12.14
C SER A 168 2.06 13.72 12.82
N ARG A 169 2.15 13.69 14.16
CA ARG A 169 3.30 14.13 14.95
C ARG A 169 4.20 12.97 15.38
N ASP A 170 3.89 11.75 14.95
CA ASP A 170 4.64 10.55 15.34
C ASP A 170 6.12 10.61 14.93
N ARG A 171 6.99 10.01 15.74
CA ARG A 171 8.43 9.90 15.47
C ARG A 171 8.72 9.14 14.17
N ASP A 172 7.92 8.12 13.86
CA ASP A 172 8.10 7.29 12.66
C ASP A 172 7.44 7.97 11.45
N ARG A 173 8.26 8.20 10.42
CA ARG A 173 7.82 8.79 9.16
C ARG A 173 6.70 7.99 8.48
N ARG A 174 6.62 6.67 8.68
CA ARG A 174 5.59 5.80 8.05
C ARG A 174 4.20 6.20 8.52
N ILE A 175 4.06 6.50 9.81
CA ILE A 175 2.81 6.99 10.40
C ILE A 175 2.50 8.38 9.85
N ARG A 176 3.48 9.30 9.88
CA ARG A 176 3.27 10.65 9.33
C ARG A 176 2.89 10.67 7.86
N ILE A 177 3.49 9.81 7.03
CA ILE A 177 3.12 9.62 5.61
C ILE A 177 1.66 9.16 5.50
N LYS A 178 1.28 8.13 6.27
CA LYS A 178 -0.06 7.55 6.25
C LYS A 178 -1.12 8.57 6.67
N THR A 179 -0.88 9.27 7.77
CA THR A 179 -1.79 10.29 8.30
C THR A 179 -1.89 11.49 7.39
N ALA A 180 -0.77 11.95 6.79
CA ALA A 180 -0.80 13.03 5.81
C ALA A 180 -1.71 12.71 4.62
N TYR A 181 -1.69 11.46 4.15
CA TYR A 181 -2.61 11.03 3.10
C TYR A 181 -4.07 11.11 3.56
N PHE A 182 -4.41 10.55 4.73
CA PHE A 182 -5.79 10.52 5.22
C PHE A 182 -6.33 11.87 5.68
N LEU A 183 -5.50 12.79 6.18
CA LEU A 183 -5.91 14.17 6.44
C LEU A 183 -6.47 14.85 5.18
N GLY A 184 -5.96 14.50 3.99
CA GLY A 184 -6.49 14.98 2.72
C GLY A 184 -7.89 14.46 2.37
N LEU A 185 -8.39 13.44 3.08
CA LEU A 185 -9.76 12.93 2.97
C LEU A 185 -10.74 13.66 3.90
N HIS A 186 -10.27 14.60 4.70
CA HIS A 186 -11.09 15.49 5.54
C HIS A 186 -10.99 16.95 5.06
N PRO A 187 -11.41 17.27 3.82
CA PRO A 187 -11.18 18.59 3.21
C PRO A 187 -11.94 19.73 3.90
N ASP A 188 -13.02 19.42 4.60
CA ASP A 188 -13.84 20.40 5.31
C ASP A 188 -13.33 20.69 6.73
N ASP A 189 -12.36 19.91 7.24
CA ASP A 189 -11.79 20.09 8.57
C ASP A 189 -10.60 21.08 8.54
N PRO A 190 -10.70 22.24 9.20
CA PRO A 190 -9.63 23.23 9.20
C PRO A 190 -8.33 22.73 9.84
N ALA A 191 -8.43 21.89 10.87
CA ALA A 191 -7.26 21.35 11.56
C ALA A 191 -6.44 20.42 10.64
N SER A 192 -7.11 19.66 9.80
CA SER A 192 -6.50 18.79 8.80
C SER A 192 -5.75 19.59 7.75
N ARG A 193 -6.35 20.67 7.24
CA ARG A 193 -5.68 21.61 6.34
C ARG A 193 -4.45 22.22 7.00
N ASP A 194 -4.62 22.82 8.17
CA ASP A 194 -3.53 23.55 8.85
C ASP A 194 -2.37 22.61 9.15
N ARG A 195 -2.67 21.37 9.57
CA ARG A 195 -1.65 20.36 9.78
C ARG A 195 -0.95 19.94 8.50
N LEU A 196 -1.66 19.80 7.38
CA LEU A 196 -1.05 19.53 6.09
C LEU A 196 -0.11 20.64 5.62
N VAL A 197 -0.45 21.91 5.88
CA VAL A 197 0.45 23.05 5.61
C VAL A 197 1.72 22.95 6.46
N GLU A 198 1.61 22.59 7.74
CA GLU A 198 2.77 22.36 8.61
C GLU A 198 3.67 21.22 8.09
N LEU A 199 3.08 20.14 7.59
CA LEU A 199 3.80 18.96 7.07
C LEU A 199 4.60 19.24 5.78
N LEU A 200 4.36 20.36 5.09
CA LEU A 200 5.23 20.83 4.01
C LEU A 200 6.67 21.11 4.47
N ASN A 201 6.86 21.30 5.78
CA ASN A 201 8.17 21.50 6.41
C ASN A 201 8.72 20.23 7.10
N ASP A 202 8.07 19.07 6.96
CA ASP A 202 8.53 17.83 7.60
C ASP A 202 9.96 17.47 7.16
N PRO A 203 10.86 17.01 8.05
CA PRO A 203 12.21 16.64 7.65
C PRO A 203 12.25 15.50 6.62
N ASN A 204 11.19 14.69 6.53
CA ASN A 204 11.08 13.63 5.55
C ASN A 204 10.41 14.11 4.27
N ILE A 205 11.13 13.97 3.16
CA ILE A 205 10.67 14.45 1.85
C ILE A 205 9.41 13.74 1.32
N VAL A 206 9.15 12.51 1.75
CA VAL A 206 7.93 11.77 1.38
C VAL A 206 6.73 12.37 2.08
N VAL A 207 6.87 12.71 3.35
CA VAL A 207 5.81 13.40 4.10
C VAL A 207 5.49 14.73 3.43
N LYS A 208 6.50 15.51 3.04
CA LYS A 208 6.28 16.76 2.27
C LYS A 208 5.50 16.51 0.98
N ARG A 209 5.94 15.54 0.17
CA ARG A 209 5.28 15.19 -1.10
C ARG A 209 3.83 14.78 -0.89
N ILE A 210 3.57 13.86 0.05
CA ILE A 210 2.22 13.41 0.35
C ILE A 210 1.37 14.55 0.91
N ALA A 211 1.93 15.44 1.74
CA ALA A 211 1.22 16.63 2.19
C ALA A 211 0.83 17.55 1.01
N CYS A 212 1.74 17.79 0.05
CA CYS A 212 1.41 18.50 -1.19
C CYS A 212 0.27 17.82 -1.96
N GLU A 213 0.35 16.51 -2.18
CA GLU A 213 -0.67 15.74 -2.89
C GLU A 213 -2.03 15.77 -2.16
N SER A 214 -2.02 15.68 -0.82
CA SER A 214 -3.22 15.74 0.00
C SER A 214 -3.89 17.11 -0.02
N LEU A 215 -3.11 18.20 -0.02
CA LEU A 215 -3.63 19.57 -0.11
C LEU A 215 -4.45 19.79 -1.38
N THR A 216 -4.17 19.06 -2.48
CA THR A 216 -4.94 19.19 -3.73
C THR A 216 -6.42 18.85 -3.57
N ARG A 217 -6.77 18.06 -2.54
CA ARG A 217 -8.14 17.66 -2.22
C ARG A 217 -8.92 18.71 -1.41
N ILE A 218 -8.23 19.73 -0.86
CA ILE A 218 -8.79 20.71 0.09
C ILE A 218 -9.32 21.98 -0.60
N GLY A 219 -9.22 22.07 -1.93
CA GLY A 219 -9.68 23.20 -2.74
C GLY A 219 -8.57 24.21 -3.02
N SER A 220 -8.53 24.69 -4.26
CA SER A 220 -7.43 25.52 -4.79
C SER A 220 -7.33 26.91 -4.16
N ASP A 221 -8.43 27.45 -3.65
CA ASP A 221 -8.53 28.75 -3.00
C ASP A 221 -7.84 28.79 -1.62
N LYS A 222 -7.58 27.62 -1.02
CA LYS A 222 -7.02 27.48 0.33
C LYS A 222 -5.57 27.00 0.34
N LEU A 223 -4.93 26.90 -0.83
CA LEU A 223 -3.56 26.38 -0.95
C LEU A 223 -2.51 27.41 -0.52
N PRO A 224 -1.46 26.99 0.22
CA PRO A 224 -0.35 27.87 0.59
C PRO A 224 0.61 28.08 -0.59
N THR A 225 0.17 28.83 -1.61
CA THR A 225 0.86 28.97 -2.91
C THR A 225 2.35 29.34 -2.78
N GLU A 226 2.69 30.30 -1.93
CA GLU A 226 4.09 30.71 -1.71
C GLU A 226 4.97 29.56 -1.20
N THR A 227 4.44 28.74 -0.28
CA THR A 227 5.16 27.59 0.26
C THR A 227 5.33 26.51 -0.82
N LEU A 228 4.29 26.25 -1.61
CA LEU A 228 4.33 25.27 -2.68
C LEU A 228 5.31 25.67 -3.80
N VAL A 229 5.37 26.96 -4.16
CA VAL A 229 6.32 27.47 -5.16
C VAL A 229 7.77 27.23 -4.73
N ASN A 230 8.09 27.46 -3.45
CA ASN A 230 9.43 27.20 -2.93
C ASN A 230 9.83 25.71 -3.03
N LEU A 231 8.87 24.80 -2.90
CA LEU A 231 9.13 23.36 -3.01
C LEU A 231 9.44 22.92 -4.46
N LEU A 232 8.96 23.64 -5.48
CA LEU A 232 9.27 23.34 -6.90
C LEU A 232 10.77 23.52 -7.23
N GLY A 233 11.47 24.33 -6.42
CA GLY A 233 12.91 24.53 -6.51
C GLY A 233 13.76 23.39 -5.91
N HIS A 234 13.15 22.42 -5.23
CA HIS A 234 13.88 21.35 -4.54
C HIS A 234 14.56 20.40 -5.55
N GLY A 235 15.77 19.93 -5.21
CA GLY A 235 16.58 19.05 -6.07
C GLY A 235 16.14 17.59 -6.12
N ASP A 236 15.01 17.27 -5.49
CA ASP A 236 14.41 15.94 -5.47
C ASP A 236 13.20 15.98 -6.43
N ARG A 237 13.46 15.63 -7.69
CA ARG A 237 12.52 15.68 -8.81
C ARG A 237 12.24 14.28 -9.32
#